data_AF-A0A1Q7IK81-F1
#
_entry.id   AF-A0A1Q7IK81-F1
#
_cell.length_a   1.000
_cell.length_b   1.000
_cell.length_c   1.000
_cell.angle_alpha   90.00
_cell.angle_beta   90.00
_cell.angle_gamma   90.00
#
_symmetry.space_group_name_H-M   'P 1'
#
loop_
_entity.id
_entity.type
_entity.pdbx_description
1 polymer ?
#
loop_
_entity_poly.entity_id
_entity_poly.type
_entity_poly.pdbx_seq_one_letter_code
_entity_poly.pdbx_strand_id
1 'polypeptide(L)'
;MTEWRQVVMVGYWDEDEPGAPWRVRVYVDSGASAAQRKLLGTIVTGREGGTPHKQYAGAISEVLFVEPAAIEICHEAGRQHLLVDGHVDARALRSTVSCGALRSAQTRGCCACPSSATG
;
A
#
# COMPACT_ATOMS: atom_id res chain seq x y z
N MET A 1 -15.19 1.04 23.07
CA MET A 1 -14.38 0.27 22.10
C MET A 1 -13.65 1.28 21.26
N THR A 2 -12.31 1.26 21.26
CA THR A 2 -11.54 2.16 20.39
C THR A 2 -11.65 1.62 18.97
N GLU A 3 -12.40 2.30 18.11
CA GLU A 3 -12.40 2.00 16.69
C GLU A 3 -11.04 2.41 16.12
N TRP A 4 -10.29 1.43 15.64
CA TRP A 4 -9.05 1.65 14.92
C TRP A 4 -9.39 2.24 13.55
N ARG A 5 -8.65 3.27 13.12
CA ARG A 5 -8.79 3.83 11.77
C ARG A 5 -7.79 3.14 10.85
N GLN A 6 -8.30 2.65 9.73
CA GLN A 6 -7.52 1.96 8.72
C GLN A 6 -7.01 2.94 7.66
N VAL A 7 -5.89 2.59 7.05
CA VAL A 7 -5.26 3.36 5.97
C VAL A 7 -4.73 2.38 4.94
N VAL A 8 -4.98 2.66 3.68
CA VAL A 8 -4.45 1.91 2.54
C VAL A 8 -3.68 2.89 1.65
N MET A 9 -2.44 2.54 1.33
CA MET A 9 -1.65 3.24 0.32
C MET A 9 -1.52 2.35 -0.91
N VAL A 10 -1.92 2.89 -2.06
CA VAL A 10 -1.79 2.22 -3.35
C VAL A 10 -0.72 2.96 -4.14
N GLY A 11 0.37 2.28 -4.43
CA GLY A 11 1.46 2.80 -5.26
C GLY A 11 1.39 2.26 -6.68
N TYR A 12 1.71 3.12 -7.64
CA TYR A 12 2.04 2.73 -9.01
C TYR A 12 3.44 3.25 -9.33
N TRP A 13 4.24 2.41 -9.98
CA TRP A 13 5.51 2.78 -10.56
C TRP A 13 5.62 2.15 -11.95
N ASP A 14 6.45 2.77 -12.78
CA ASP A 14 6.82 2.24 -14.08
C ASP A 14 8.28 1.78 -14.00
N GLU A 15 8.55 0.52 -14.33
CA GLU A 15 9.90 -0.04 -14.31
C GLU A 15 10.78 0.53 -15.45
N ASP A 16 10.14 1.05 -16.50
CA ASP A 16 10.82 1.71 -17.62
C ASP A 16 11.25 3.15 -17.28
N GLU A 17 10.73 3.73 -16.17
CA GLU A 17 11.13 5.05 -15.69
C GLU A 17 12.40 4.97 -14.83
N PRO A 18 13.45 5.79 -15.08
CA PRO A 18 14.66 5.77 -14.27
C PRO A 18 14.38 6.00 -12.78
N GLY A 19 14.80 5.04 -11.95
CA GLY A 19 14.56 5.07 -10.51
C GLY A 19 13.17 4.61 -10.08
N ALA A 20 12.28 4.28 -11.03
CA ALA A 20 10.93 3.77 -10.81
C ALA A 20 10.17 4.48 -9.67
N PRO A 21 10.04 5.82 -9.73
CA PRO A 21 9.48 6.59 -8.64
C PRO A 21 7.99 6.27 -8.42
N TRP A 22 7.59 6.17 -7.15
CA TRP A 22 6.23 5.80 -6.79
C TRP A 22 5.31 7.01 -6.80
N ARG A 23 4.21 6.88 -7.55
CA ARG A 23 3.04 7.75 -7.45
C ARG A 23 2.01 7.04 -6.58
N VAL A 24 1.61 7.67 -5.48
CA VAL A 24 0.74 7.02 -4.48
C VAL A 24 -0.62 7.71 -4.33
N ARG A 25 -1.64 6.89 -4.09
CA ARG A 25 -2.97 7.29 -3.65
C ARG A 25 -3.18 6.74 -2.24
N VAL A 26 -3.69 7.58 -1.33
CA VAL A 26 -3.94 7.17 0.05
C VAL A 26 -5.43 7.22 0.33
N TYR A 27 -5.97 6.10 0.79
CA TYR A 27 -7.32 6.00 1.32
C TYR A 27 -7.27 5.89 2.84
N VAL A 28 -8.09 6.67 3.52
CA VAL A 28 -8.28 6.62 4.96
C VAL A 28 -9.70 6.20 5.26
N ASP A 29 -9.90 5.44 6.33
CA ASP A 29 -11.21 5.03 6.82
C ASP A 29 -12.23 6.17 6.80
N SER A 30 -13.43 5.92 6.26
CA SER A 30 -14.48 6.92 6.07
C SER A 30 -15.01 7.52 7.38
N GLY A 31 -14.84 6.81 8.51
CA GLY A 31 -15.16 7.32 9.84
C GLY A 31 -14.08 8.23 10.44
N ALA A 32 -12.95 8.44 9.76
CA ALA A 32 -11.92 9.35 10.23
C ALA A 32 -12.32 10.83 10.06
N SER A 33 -12.09 11.63 11.09
CA SER A 33 -12.24 13.09 11.00
C SER A 33 -11.26 13.70 9.99
N ALA A 34 -11.52 14.93 9.53
CA ALA A 34 -10.60 15.62 8.63
C ALA A 34 -9.18 15.77 9.21
N ALA A 35 -9.07 15.98 10.53
CA ALA A 35 -7.78 16.06 11.23
C ALA A 35 -7.07 14.70 11.25
N GLN A 36 -7.80 13.62 11.55
CA GLN A 36 -7.26 12.26 11.51
C GLN A 36 -6.82 11.87 10.11
N ARG A 37 -7.62 12.17 9.08
CA ARG A 37 -7.28 11.91 7.68
C ARG A 37 -6.00 12.61 7.27
N LYS A 38 -5.85 13.89 7.62
CA LYS A 38 -4.64 14.65 7.33
C LYS A 38 -3.41 14.01 8.01
N LEU A 39 -3.51 13.71 9.31
CA LEU A 39 -2.41 13.14 10.09
C LEU A 39 -2.02 11.73 9.62
N LEU A 40 -3.00 10.86 9.39
CA LEU A 40 -2.76 9.51 8.89
C LEU A 40 -2.10 9.55 7.50
N GLY A 41 -2.55 10.47 6.65
CA GLY A 41 -1.91 10.73 5.36
C GLY A 41 -0.44 11.13 5.51
N THR A 42 -0.10 12.06 6.39
CA THR A 42 1.29 12.49 6.59
C THR A 42 2.17 11.41 7.20
N ILE A 43 1.62 10.57 8.09
CA ILE A 43 2.35 9.43 8.68
C ILE A 43 2.69 8.41 7.60
N VAL A 44 1.70 7.92 6.84
CA VAL A 44 1.92 6.82 5.88
C VAL A 44 2.78 7.26 4.70
N THR A 45 2.76 8.55 4.33
CA THR A 45 3.66 9.07 3.29
C THR A 45 5.03 9.49 3.84
N GLY A 46 5.34 9.20 5.11
CA GLY A 46 6.62 9.53 5.75
C GLY A 46 6.90 11.02 5.93
N ARG A 47 5.90 11.89 5.81
CA ARG A 47 6.03 13.35 6.02
C ARG A 47 6.17 13.71 7.50
N GLU A 48 5.64 12.88 8.40
CA GLU A 48 5.92 12.96 9.85
C GLU A 48 7.30 12.36 10.23
N GLY A 49 8.08 11.88 9.26
CA GLY A 49 9.34 11.18 9.53
C GLY A 49 9.13 9.73 9.99
N GLY A 50 9.91 9.32 11.00
CA GLY A 50 9.75 8.00 11.64
C GLY A 50 10.07 6.81 10.73
N THR A 51 9.41 5.68 11.01
CA THR A 51 9.64 4.41 10.30
C THR A 51 9.27 4.48 8.82
N PRO A 52 8.12 5.03 8.39
CA PRO A 52 7.80 5.17 6.97
C PRO A 52 8.88 5.92 6.18
N HIS A 53 9.36 7.04 6.73
CA HIS A 53 10.44 7.83 6.13
C HIS A 53 11.73 7.03 5.94
N LYS A 54 12.12 6.25 6.96
CA LYS A 54 13.35 5.46 6.96
C LYS A 54 13.30 4.20 6.10
N GLN A 55 12.11 3.72 5.75
CA GLN A 55 11.94 2.41 5.11
C GLN A 55 11.56 2.50 3.64
N TYR A 56 10.61 3.36 3.28
CA TYR A 56 10.09 3.38 1.91
C TYR A 56 9.73 4.76 1.38
N ALA A 57 9.45 5.76 2.22
CA ALA A 57 8.86 7.00 1.73
C ALA A 57 9.80 7.78 0.80
N GLY A 58 11.11 7.53 0.84
CA GLY A 58 12.07 8.08 -0.13
C GLY A 58 11.83 7.65 -1.58
N ALA A 59 11.08 6.57 -1.82
CA ALA A 59 10.68 6.14 -3.17
C ALA A 59 9.41 6.87 -3.67
N ILE A 60 8.69 7.59 -2.81
CA ILE A 60 7.45 8.30 -3.17
C ILE A 60 7.83 9.64 -3.78
N SER A 61 7.62 9.80 -5.09
CA SER A 61 7.81 11.08 -5.76
C SER A 61 6.59 11.98 -5.65
N GLU A 62 5.38 11.39 -5.63
CA GLU A 62 4.14 12.13 -5.68
C GLU A 62 3.03 11.44 -4.88
N VAL A 63 2.30 12.25 -4.11
CA VAL A 63 1.05 11.84 -3.44
C VAL A 63 -0.10 12.47 -4.20
N LEU A 64 -0.80 11.67 -5.00
CA LEU A 64 -1.89 12.14 -5.87
C LEU A 64 -3.07 12.68 -5.05
N PHE A 65 -3.45 11.97 -3.98
CA PHE A 65 -4.49 12.42 -3.05
C PHE A 65 -4.46 11.64 -1.73
N VAL A 66 -5.19 12.18 -0.75
CA VAL A 66 -5.56 11.53 0.51
C VAL A 66 -7.07 11.66 0.71
N GLU A 67 -7.83 10.58 0.53
CA GLU A 67 -9.29 10.60 0.47
C GLU A 67 -9.94 9.60 1.45
N PRO A 68 -11.16 9.87 1.94
CA PRO A 68 -11.91 8.92 2.73
C PRO A 68 -12.49 7.78 1.86
N ALA A 69 -12.48 6.54 2.36
CA ALA A 69 -13.15 5.41 1.74
C ALA A 69 -13.61 4.37 2.78
N ALA A 70 -14.59 3.53 2.43
CA ALA A 70 -14.87 2.33 3.20
C ALA A 70 -13.74 1.31 2.97
N ILE A 71 -13.12 0.86 4.06
CA ILE A 71 -11.96 -0.02 4.03
C ILE A 71 -12.28 -1.28 4.83
N GLU A 72 -11.89 -2.43 4.28
CA GLU A 72 -11.86 -3.70 4.98
C GLU A 72 -10.47 -4.32 4.84
N ILE A 73 -9.86 -4.67 5.97
CA ILE A 73 -8.56 -5.34 6.03
C ILE A 73 -8.71 -6.61 6.86
N CYS A 74 -8.49 -7.75 6.20
CA CYS A 74 -8.36 -9.05 6.84
C CYS A 74 -6.88 -9.47 6.80
N HIS A 75 -6.27 -9.63 7.97
CA HIS A 75 -4.89 -10.09 8.13
C HIS A 75 -4.84 -11.34 8.99
N GLU A 76 -5.31 -12.46 8.43
CA GLU A 76 -5.39 -13.74 9.11
C GLU A 76 -4.44 -14.78 8.48
N ALA A 77 -3.99 -15.76 9.26
CA ALA A 77 -3.18 -16.84 8.72
C ALA A 77 -3.94 -17.58 7.60
N GLY A 78 -3.35 -17.69 6.41
CA GLY A 78 -3.98 -18.33 5.26
C GLY A 78 -4.98 -17.46 4.48
N ARG A 79 -5.31 -16.25 4.97
CA ARG A 79 -6.26 -15.34 4.34
C ARG A 79 -5.87 -13.87 4.55
N GLN A 80 -5.56 -13.22 3.44
CA GLN A 80 -5.23 -11.81 3.37
C GLN A 80 -6.20 -11.15 2.40
N HIS A 81 -6.87 -10.09 2.84
CA HIS A 81 -7.77 -9.32 1.98
C HIS A 81 -7.64 -7.85 2.32
N LEU A 82 -7.46 -7.03 1.29
CA LEU A 82 -7.51 -5.59 1.37
C LEU A 82 -8.55 -5.11 0.35
N LEU A 83 -9.63 -4.53 0.87
CA LEU A 83 -10.71 -3.96 0.08
C LEU A 83 -10.78 -2.46 0.37
N VAL A 84 -10.81 -1.67 -0.69
CA VAL A 84 -11.22 -0.28 -0.68
C VAL A 84 -12.40 -0.20 -1.63
N ASP A 85 -13.58 0.11 -1.10
CA ASP A 85 -14.82 0.06 -1.86
C ASP A 85 -14.72 0.89 -3.16
N GLY A 86 -15.06 0.28 -4.30
CA GLY A 86 -14.96 0.89 -5.63
C GLY A 86 -13.55 1.14 -6.18
N HIS A 87 -12.48 0.79 -5.45
CA HIS A 87 -11.11 1.18 -5.83
C HIS A 87 -10.08 0.03 -5.83
N VAL A 88 -10.11 -0.87 -4.85
CA VAL A 88 -9.11 -1.95 -4.69
C VAL A 88 -9.79 -3.20 -4.15
N ASP A 89 -9.54 -4.37 -4.74
CA ASP A 89 -9.81 -5.68 -4.14
C ASP A 89 -8.58 -6.57 -4.33
N ALA A 90 -7.79 -6.73 -3.28
CA ALA A 90 -6.54 -7.49 -3.31
C ALA A 90 -6.59 -8.65 -2.31
N ARG A 91 -6.42 -9.88 -2.80
CA ARG A 91 -6.48 -11.10 -1.98
C ARG A 91 -5.19 -11.91 -2.10
N ALA A 92 -4.75 -12.47 -0.98
CA ALA A 92 -3.61 -13.37 -0.93
C ALA A 92 -3.78 -14.46 0.14
N LEU A 93 -3.08 -15.58 -0.01
CA LEU A 93 -3.09 -16.67 0.98
C LEU A 93 -2.00 -16.52 2.06
N ARG A 94 -1.05 -15.61 1.85
CA ARG A 94 0.06 -15.34 2.77
C ARG A 94 0.52 -13.89 2.60
N SER A 95 1.12 -13.31 3.64
CA SER A 95 1.82 -12.03 3.53
C SER A 95 2.85 -12.13 2.40
N THR A 96 2.64 -11.36 1.34
CA THR A 96 3.43 -11.44 0.11
C THR A 96 3.85 -10.04 -0.29
N VAL A 97 5.14 -9.85 -0.52
CA VAL A 97 5.64 -8.76 -1.36
C VAL A 97 5.75 -9.35 -2.76
N SER A 98 4.96 -8.85 -3.69
CA SER A 98 5.00 -9.29 -5.09
C SER A 98 5.36 -8.09 -5.95
N CYS A 99 6.59 -8.06 -6.48
CA CYS A 99 6.92 -7.24 -7.64
C CYS A 99 6.41 -8.00 -8.86
N GLY A 100 5.27 -7.56 -9.40
CA GLY A 100 4.67 -8.20 -10.57
C GLY A 100 3.54 -7.33 -11.07
N ALA A 101 3.70 -6.81 -12.28
CA ALA A 101 2.71 -6.01 -12.98
C ALA A 101 1.31 -6.64 -12.87
N LEU A 102 0.32 -5.86 -12.46
CA LEU A 102 -1.09 -6.19 -12.67
C LEU A 102 -1.35 -6.23 -14.19
N ARG A 103 -1.00 -7.35 -14.83
CA ARG A 103 -1.61 -7.76 -16.09
C ARG A 103 -2.74 -8.70 -15.71
N SER A 104 -3.95 -8.27 -16.01
CA SER A 104 -5.14 -9.10 -16.05
C SER A 104 -4.81 -10.47 -16.68
N ALA A 105 -4.95 -11.53 -15.90
CA ALA A 105 -5.05 -12.94 -16.30
C ALA A 105 -4.08 -13.44 -17.39
N GLN A 106 -3.00 -14.13 -17.00
CA GLN A 106 -2.71 -15.51 -17.43
C GLN A 106 -1.38 -16.03 -16.90
N THR A 107 -1.41 -17.32 -16.59
CA THR A 107 -0.34 -18.21 -16.14
C THR A 107 0.93 -18.12 -16.99
N ARG A 108 2.08 -17.90 -16.34
CA ARG A 108 3.38 -18.62 -16.45
C ARG A 108 4.57 -17.67 -16.34
N GLY A 109 5.48 -18.01 -15.43
CA GLY A 109 6.86 -17.50 -15.39
C GLY A 109 7.10 -16.50 -14.26
N CYS A 110 7.34 -16.99 -13.06
CA CYS A 110 7.88 -16.18 -11.97
C CYS A 110 9.30 -15.70 -12.37
N CYS A 111 9.49 -14.40 -12.54
CA CYS A 111 10.82 -13.82 -12.47
C CYS A 111 11.30 -13.88 -11.01
N ALA A 112 12.52 -14.39 -10.81
CA ALA A 112 13.12 -14.62 -9.52
C ALA A 112 13.51 -13.28 -8.86
N CYS A 113 12.94 -12.98 -7.69
CA CYS A 113 13.57 -12.06 -6.75
C CYS A 113 14.65 -12.82 -5.98
N PRO A 114 15.86 -12.26 -5.78
CA PRO A 114 16.91 -12.91 -5.01
C PRO A 114 16.47 -13.05 -3.55
N SER A 115 16.36 -14.30 -3.11
CA SER A 115 16.26 -14.67 -1.70
C SER A 115 17.41 -14.01 -0.94
N SER A 116 17.12 -13.12 -0.01
CA SER A 116 18.08 -12.63 0.97
C SER A 116 18.66 -13.83 1.72
N ALA A 117 19.91 -14.16 1.43
CA ALA A 117 20.66 -15.17 2.16
C ALA A 117 20.90 -14.66 3.58
N THR A 118 20.43 -15.43 4.55
CA THR A 118 20.82 -15.31 5.95
C THR A 118 22.33 -15.50 6.07
N GLY A 119 23.00 -14.56 6.73
CA GLY A 119 24.37 -14.67 7.23
C GLY A 119 24.43 -14.07 8.62
#